data_AF-A0A919Y7E4-F1
#
_entry.id   AF-A0A919Y7E4-F1
#
_cell.length_a   1.000
_cell.length_b   1.000
_cell.length_c   1.000
_cell.angle_alpha   90.00
_cell.angle_beta   90.00
_cell.angle_gamma   90.00
#
_symmetry.space_group_name_H-M   'P 1'
#
loop_
_entity.id
_entity.type
_entity.pdbx_description
1 polymer ?
#
loop_
_entity_poly.entity_id
_entity_poly.type
_entity_poly.pdbx_seq_one_letter_code
_entity_poly.pdbx_strand_id
1 'polypeptide(L)' 'MVNTSVQRAELRIDDYLDLLNLAKQLQDAKWQKEIIRKLEWLNDRQQTPALN' A
#
# COMPACT_ATOMS: atom_id res chain seq x y z
N MET A 1 6.15 -30.87 9.04
CA MET A 1 5.56 -29.68 9.67
C MET A 1 5.82 -28.51 8.73
N VAL A 2 4.81 -28.07 7.97
CA VAL A 2 4.96 -26.91 7.07
C VAL A 2 4.78 -25.68 7.94
N ASN A 3 5.88 -24.98 8.24
CA ASN A 3 5.81 -23.64 8.79
C ASN A 3 5.28 -22.74 7.67
N THR A 4 3.96 -22.55 7.62
CA THR A 4 3.35 -21.50 6.81
C THR A 4 3.70 -20.18 7.48
N SER A 5 4.94 -19.72 7.30
CA SER A 5 5.23 -18.31 7.44
C SER A 5 4.29 -17.63 6.46
N VAL A 6 3.35 -16.86 7.00
CA VAL A 6 2.56 -15.92 6.20
C VAL A 6 3.60 -14.96 5.64
N GLN A 7 4.15 -15.30 4.47
CA GLN A 7 4.96 -14.39 3.69
C GLN A 7 3.99 -13.26 3.39
N ARG A 8 4.06 -12.20 4.20
CA ARG A 8 3.40 -10.95 3.88
C ARG A 8 3.90 -10.64 2.49
N ALA A 9 3.02 -10.72 1.50
CA ALA A 9 3.29 -10.11 0.22
C ALA A 9 3.58 -8.64 0.56
N GLU A 10 4.87 -8.29 0.57
CA GLU A 10 5.31 -6.92 0.79
C GLU A 10 4.89 -6.16 -0.44
N LEU A 11 3.66 -5.68 -0.42
CA LEU A 11 3.13 -4.82 -1.47
C LEU A 11 4.04 -3.60 -1.54
N ARG A 12 4.78 -3.51 -2.64
CA ARG A 12 5.68 -2.39 -2.91
C ARG A 12 4.83 -1.20 -3.33
N ILE A 13 5.42 -0.01 -3.28
CA ILE A 13 4.75 1.22 -3.72
C ILE A 13 4.24 1.07 -5.16
N ASP A 14 5.01 0.41 -6.02
CA ASP A 14 4.64 0.13 -7.41
C ASP A 14 3.32 -0.66 -7.54
N ASP A 15 3.10 -1.66 -6.69
CA ASP A 15 1.87 -2.46 -6.67
C ASP A 15 0.64 -1.60 -6.30
N TYR A 16 0.80 -0.64 -5.37
CA TYR A 16 -0.26 0.30 -5.01
C TYR A 16 -0.58 1.28 -6.15
N LEU A 17 0.40 1.65 -6.98
CA LEU A 17 0.19 2.49 -8.15
C LEU A 17 -0.59 1.75 -9.25
N ASP A 18 -0.31 0.47 -9.45
CA ASP A 18 -1.08 -0.38 -10.38
C ASP A 18 -2.52 -0.54 -9.91
N LEU A 19 -2.74 -0.80 -8.62
CA LEU A 19 -4.09 -0.85 -8.02
C LEU A 19 -4.82 0.50 -8.15
N LEU A 20 -4.11 1.63 -8.00
CA LEU A 20 -4.71 2.95 -8.18
C LEU A 20 -5.15 3.18 -9.62
N ASN A 21 -4.34 2.75 -10.59
CA ASN A 21 -4.68 2.83 -12.01
C ASN A 21 -5.91 1.97 -12.33
N LEU A 22 -5.99 0.76 -11.78
CA LEU A 22 -7.17 -0.10 -11.92
C LEU A 22 -8.42 0.56 -11.31
N ALA A 23 -8.31 1.11 -10.09
CA ALA A 23 -9.42 1.80 -9.43
C ALA A 23 -9.89 3.04 -10.21
N LYS A 24 -8.98 3.73 -10.92
CA LYS A 24 -9.32 4.84 -11.84
C LYS A 24 -10.06 4.34 -13.08
N GLN A 25 -9.60 3.25 -13.69
CA GLN A 25 -10.27 2.65 -14.85
C GLN A 25 -11.69 2.19 -14.53
N LEU A 26 -11.91 1.66 -13.32
CA LEU A 26 -13.22 1.25 -12.83
C LEU A 26 -14.07 2.41 -12.31
N GLN A 27 -13.54 3.64 -12.28
CA GLN A 27 -14.16 4.83 -11.69
C GLN A 27 -14.60 4.64 -10.21
N ASP A 28 -13.94 3.74 -9.48
CA ASP A 28 -14.23 3.49 -8.07
C ASP A 28 -13.55 4.55 -7.19
N ALA A 29 -14.28 5.64 -6.93
CA ALA A 29 -13.79 6.76 -6.14
C ALA A 29 -13.52 6.39 -4.66
N LYS A 30 -14.20 5.36 -4.12
CA LYS A 30 -13.99 4.93 -2.73
C LYS A 30 -12.67 4.17 -2.64
N TRP A 31 -12.44 3.24 -3.56
CA TRP A 31 -11.22 2.45 -3.57
C TRP A 31 -9.98 3.29 -3.88
N GLN A 32 -10.08 4.28 -4.78
CA GLN A 32 -9.01 5.26 -5.04
C GLN A 32 -8.59 5.99 -3.76
N LYS A 33 -9.56 6.49 -2.96
CA LYS A 33 -9.27 7.18 -1.69
C LYS A 33 -8.58 6.27 -0.68
N GLU A 34 -8.97 5.00 -0.60
CA GLU A 34 -8.33 4.04 0.31
C GLU A 34 -6.89 3.74 -0.07
N ILE A 35 -6.60 3.60 -1.38
CA ILE A 35 -5.24 3.36 -1.87
C ILE A 35 -4.34 4.58 -1.60
N ILE A 36 -4.83 5.79 -1.90
CA ILE A 36 -4.09 7.03 -1.63
C ILE A 36 -3.77 7.17 -0.13
N ARG A 37 -4.76 6.95 0.74
CA ARG A 37 -4.55 7.04 2.19
C ARG A 37 -3.52 6.03 2.70
N LYS A 38 -3.48 4.82 2.11
CA LYS A 38 -2.45 3.81 2.44
C LYS A 38 -1.07 4.24 1.96
N LEU A 39 -0.96 4.81 0.76
CA LEU A 39 0.29 5.34 0.22
C LEU A 39 0.85 6.49 1.07
N GLU A 40 0.00 7.43 1.48
CA GLU A 40 0.38 8.53 2.39
C GLU A 40 0.93 7.99 3.71
N TRP A 41 0.22 7.04 4.34
CA TRP A 41 0.67 6.43 5.59
C TRP A 41 1.98 5.65 5.46
N LEU A 42 2.21 4.98 4.33
CA LEU A 42 3.47 4.30 4.05
C LEU A 42 4.62 5.31 3.88
N ASN A 43 4.37 6.42 3.20
CA ASN A 43 5.33 7.51 3.05
C ASN A 43 5.70 8.12 4.41
N ASP A 44 4.71 8.42 5.25
CA ASP A 44 4.93 9.00 6.60
C ASP A 44 5.72 8.05 7.50
N ARG A 45 5.48 6.74 7.38
CA ARG A 45 6.24 5.71 8.10
C ARG A 45 7.68 5.57 7.64
N GLN A 46 7.97 5.83 6.38
CA GLN A 46 9.36 5.88 5.89
C GLN A 46 10.07 7.18 6.31
N GLN A 47 9.33 8.24 6.61
CA GLN A 47 9.86 9.54 7.02
C GLN A 47 9.98 9.73 8.55
N THR A 48 9.54 8.76 9.38
CA THR A 48 9.68 8.89 10.84
C THR A 48 11.17 8.75 11.21
N PRO A 49 11.87 9.84 11.61
CA PRO A 49 13.24 9.72 12.10
C PRO A 49 13.17 9.01 13.44
N ALA A 50 14.01 8.00 13.66
CA ALA A 50 14.28 7.53 15.01
C ALA A 50 14.73 8.75 15.83
N LEU A 51 13.92 9.14 16.80
CA LEU A 51 14.27 10.20 17.76
C LEU A 51 15.47 9.69 18.56
N ASN A 52 16.65 10.25 18.26
CA ASN A 52 17.86 10.14 19.09
C ASN A 52 17.77 11.09 20.28
#